data_AF-A0A4Z0N384-F1
#
_entry.id   AF-A0A4Z0N384-F1
#
_cell.length_a   1.000
_cell.length_b   1.000
_cell.length_c   1.000
_cell.angle_alpha   90.00
_cell.angle_beta   90.00
_cell.angle_gamma   90.00
#
_symmetry.space_group_name_H-M   'P 1'
#
loop_
_entity.id
_entity.type
_entity.pdbx_description
1 polymer ?
#
loop_
_entity_poly.entity_id
_entity_poly.type
_entity_poly.pdbx_seq_one_letter_code
_entity_poly.pdbx_strand_id
1 'polypeptide(L)'
;MADIKHFHVDAALDVIVELFWRNGFAATGVQDIVSATGLNRSSLYNAFGNKQATYVAALRRYIDIWSVPVLRHVSDSGRGVPAIIDFFDGLIQLRSDGAFAGWGCMITNAHAGVENGDPEVRALLNQHHQHLRAAIRSALTTARADGQLPSGINADAATDLLIAQVYAINLRSRPDSDAQALHRGVDSALASIGYRKSQ
;
A
#
# COMPACT_ATOMS: atom_id res chain seq x y z
N MET A 1 2.82 -21.70 -27.01
CA MET A 1 2.89 -22.57 -25.80
C MET A 1 3.50 -21.86 -24.59
N ALA A 2 3.85 -20.58 -24.67
CA ALA A 2 3.66 -19.68 -23.54
C ALA A 2 2.15 -19.40 -23.49
N ASP A 3 1.44 -19.86 -22.46
CA ASP A 3 0.24 -19.15 -21.93
C ASP A 3 -0.47 -19.90 -20.81
N ILE A 4 -0.69 -21.22 -20.90
CA ILE A 4 -1.57 -21.88 -19.93
C ILE A 4 -0.91 -22.03 -18.55
N LYS A 5 0.34 -22.52 -18.49
CA LYS A 5 1.05 -22.69 -17.20
C LYS A 5 1.32 -21.36 -16.49
N HIS A 6 1.59 -20.29 -17.24
CA HIS A 6 1.85 -18.97 -16.68
C HIS A 6 0.56 -18.33 -16.14
N PHE A 7 -0.53 -18.42 -16.91
CA PHE A 7 -1.86 -17.96 -16.48
C PHE A 7 -2.33 -18.64 -15.18
N HIS A 8 -2.06 -19.94 -15.02
CA HIS A 8 -2.36 -20.63 -13.75
C HIS A 8 -1.50 -20.15 -12.58
N VAL A 9 -0.25 -19.74 -12.83
CA VAL A 9 0.66 -19.23 -11.79
C VAL A 9 0.26 -17.83 -11.36
N ASP A 10 -0.10 -16.94 -12.29
CA ASP A 10 -0.58 -15.60 -11.97
C ASP A 10 -1.89 -15.61 -11.20
N ALA A 11 -2.87 -16.39 -11.65
CA ALA A 11 -4.15 -16.55 -10.96
C ALA A 11 -3.96 -17.17 -9.56
N ALA A 12 -3.06 -18.14 -9.41
CA ALA A 12 -2.72 -18.68 -8.10
C ALA A 12 -2.04 -17.62 -7.22
N LEU A 13 -1.19 -16.76 -7.80
CA LEU A 13 -0.52 -15.70 -7.04
C LEU A 13 -1.49 -14.62 -6.56
N ASP A 14 -2.54 -14.28 -7.33
CA ASP A 14 -3.63 -13.40 -6.86
C ASP A 14 -4.33 -13.98 -5.62
N VAL A 15 -4.67 -15.27 -5.65
CA VAL A 15 -5.27 -15.96 -4.49
C VAL A 15 -4.31 -15.96 -3.29
N ILE A 16 -3.03 -16.17 -3.53
CA ILE A 16 -1.98 -16.13 -2.49
C ILE A 16 -1.86 -14.73 -1.88
N VAL A 17 -1.93 -13.67 -2.70
CA VAL A 17 -1.93 -12.28 -2.23
C VAL A 17 -3.08 -12.05 -1.27
N GLU A 18 -4.31 -12.41 -1.66
CA GLU A 18 -5.47 -12.24 -0.78
C GLU A 18 -5.33 -13.02 0.53
N LEU A 19 -4.82 -14.25 0.47
CA LEU A 19 -4.62 -15.08 1.64
C LEU A 19 -3.63 -14.45 2.63
N PHE A 20 -2.46 -14.02 2.14
CA PHE A 20 -1.47 -13.34 2.99
C PHE A 20 -1.92 -11.97 3.46
N TRP A 21 -2.65 -11.23 2.63
CA TRP A 21 -3.14 -9.91 2.99
C TRP A 21 -4.16 -10.00 4.13
N ARG A 22 -5.11 -10.92 4.04
CA ARG A 22 -6.13 -11.14 5.07
C ARG A 22 -5.55 -11.69 6.38
N ASN A 23 -4.71 -12.72 6.27
CA ASN A 23 -4.30 -13.51 7.44
C ASN A 23 -2.92 -13.11 8.00
N GLY A 24 -2.08 -12.48 7.18
CA GLY A 24 -0.68 -12.20 7.50
C GLY A 24 0.25 -13.40 7.26
N PHE A 25 1.55 -13.13 7.18
CA PHE A 25 2.57 -14.14 6.90
C PHE A 25 2.63 -15.25 7.97
N ALA A 26 2.66 -14.87 9.25
CA ALA A 26 2.83 -15.81 10.35
C ALA A 26 1.67 -16.81 10.47
N ALA A 27 0.44 -16.36 10.29
CA ALA A 27 -0.77 -17.18 10.44
C ALA A 27 -1.11 -18.01 9.19
N THR A 28 -0.45 -17.79 8.05
CA THR A 28 -0.75 -18.52 6.80
C THR A 28 0.20 -19.71 6.63
N GLY A 29 -0.29 -20.94 6.75
CA GLY A 29 0.48 -22.15 6.50
C GLY A 29 0.59 -22.50 5.01
N VAL A 30 1.58 -23.34 4.66
CA VAL A 30 1.70 -23.89 3.29
C VAL A 30 0.46 -24.71 2.91
N GLN A 31 -0.16 -25.38 3.88
CA GLN A 31 -1.37 -26.14 3.62
C GLN A 31 -2.56 -25.23 3.29
N ASP A 32 -2.65 -24.05 3.91
CA ASP A 32 -3.68 -23.06 3.59
C ASP A 32 -3.54 -22.57 2.15
N ILE A 33 -2.29 -22.32 1.72
CA ILE A 33 -1.97 -21.92 0.34
C ILE A 33 -2.38 -23.01 -0.66
N VAL A 34 -2.04 -24.27 -0.38
CA VAL A 34 -2.42 -25.43 -1.20
C VAL A 34 -3.94 -25.53 -1.31
N SER A 35 -4.65 -25.42 -0.19
CA SER A 35 -6.11 -25.50 -0.16
C SER A 35 -6.78 -24.34 -0.91
N ALA A 36 -6.24 -23.12 -0.79
CA ALA A 36 -6.80 -21.94 -1.44
C ALA A 36 -6.54 -21.91 -2.95
N THR A 37 -5.36 -22.34 -3.39
CA THR A 37 -4.96 -22.29 -4.82
C THR A 37 -5.35 -23.54 -5.60
N GLY A 38 -5.64 -24.65 -4.93
CA GLY A 38 -5.85 -25.96 -5.56
C GLY A 38 -4.57 -26.60 -6.12
N LEU A 39 -3.40 -25.95 -5.97
CA LEU A 39 -2.11 -26.52 -6.36
C LEU A 39 -1.66 -27.56 -5.35
N ASN A 40 -1.02 -28.65 -5.81
CA ASN A 40 -0.30 -29.52 -4.89
C ASN A 40 1.00 -28.84 -4.40
N ARG A 41 1.54 -29.32 -3.28
CA ARG A 41 2.75 -28.75 -2.64
C ARG A 41 3.98 -28.74 -3.56
N SER A 42 4.16 -29.77 -4.39
CA SER A 42 5.28 -29.83 -5.33
C SER A 42 5.17 -28.76 -6.41
N SER A 43 3.97 -28.57 -6.99
CA SER A 43 3.71 -27.51 -7.96
C SER A 43 3.92 -26.12 -7.36
N LEU A 44 3.46 -25.89 -6.13
CA LEU A 44 3.67 -24.64 -5.41
C LEU A 44 5.17 -24.33 -5.25
N TYR A 45 5.96 -25.29 -4.78
CA TYR A 45 7.39 -25.12 -4.55
C TYR A 45 8.19 -25.06 -5.85
N ASN A 46 7.77 -25.76 -6.90
CA ASN A 46 8.37 -25.62 -8.22
C ASN A 46 8.13 -24.22 -8.81
N ALA A 47 6.99 -23.59 -8.51
CA ALA A 47 6.65 -22.26 -9.01
C ALA A 47 7.30 -21.13 -8.19
N PHE A 48 7.27 -21.23 -6.85
CA PHE A 48 7.64 -20.13 -5.96
C PHE A 48 8.74 -20.47 -4.95
N GLY A 49 9.30 -21.67 -4.98
CA GLY A 49 10.35 -22.12 -4.06
C GLY A 49 9.80 -22.59 -2.71
N ASN A 50 9.77 -21.72 -1.72
CA ASN A 50 9.33 -22.04 -0.36
C ASN A 50 8.31 -21.01 0.15
N LYS A 51 7.78 -21.15 1.37
CA LYS A 51 6.80 -20.20 1.93
C LYS A 51 7.33 -18.76 1.95
N GLN A 52 8.60 -18.55 2.30
CA GLN A 52 9.22 -17.22 2.33
C GLN A 52 9.27 -16.61 0.93
N ALA A 53 9.77 -17.33 -0.06
CA ALA A 53 9.83 -16.88 -1.45
C ALA A 53 8.43 -16.70 -2.06
N THR A 54 7.46 -17.52 -1.67
CA THR A 54 6.03 -17.34 -2.04
C THR A 54 5.47 -16.04 -1.47
N TYR A 55 5.81 -15.70 -0.23
CA TYR A 55 5.41 -14.42 0.38
C TYR A 55 6.07 -13.23 -0.30
N VAL A 56 7.36 -13.31 -0.63
CA VAL A 56 8.08 -12.25 -1.37
C VAL A 56 7.42 -12.01 -2.73
N ALA A 57 7.08 -13.09 -3.46
CA ALA A 57 6.38 -12.99 -4.74
C ALA A 57 5.00 -12.33 -4.59
N ALA A 58 4.25 -12.72 -3.55
CA ALA A 58 2.94 -12.14 -3.25
C ALA A 58 3.04 -10.65 -2.87
N LEU A 59 3.99 -10.27 -2.01
CA LEU A 59 4.20 -8.88 -1.61
C LEU A 59 4.58 -8.00 -2.82
N ARG A 60 5.44 -8.52 -3.71
CA ARG A 60 5.78 -7.83 -4.97
C ARG A 60 4.54 -7.62 -5.83
N ARG A 61 3.75 -8.68 -6.07
CA ARG A 61 2.51 -8.58 -6.84
C ARG A 61 1.52 -7.60 -6.21
N TYR A 62 1.39 -7.62 -4.88
CA TYR A 62 0.56 -6.65 -4.16
C TYR A 62 1.01 -5.21 -4.43
N ILE A 63 2.31 -4.93 -4.33
CA ILE A 63 2.88 -3.61 -4.63
C ILE A 63 2.55 -3.20 -6.07
N ASP A 64 2.80 -4.08 -7.04
CA ASP A 64 2.65 -3.79 -8.46
C ASP A 64 1.20 -3.54 -8.88
N ILE A 65 0.25 -4.27 -8.30
CA ILE A 65 -1.17 -4.17 -8.65
C ILE A 65 -1.89 -3.09 -7.84
N TRP A 66 -1.64 -3.01 -6.54
CA TRP A 66 -2.44 -2.18 -5.63
C TRP A 66 -1.79 -0.86 -5.27
N SER A 67 -0.45 -0.77 -5.27
CA SER A 67 0.22 0.44 -4.84
C SER A 67 0.79 1.27 -5.99
N VAL A 68 1.52 0.65 -6.92
CA VAL A 68 2.23 1.37 -7.99
C VAL A 68 1.27 2.24 -8.83
N PRO A 69 0.09 1.75 -9.26
CA PRO A 69 -0.85 2.57 -10.04
C PRO A 69 -1.35 3.79 -9.27
N VAL A 70 -1.59 3.64 -7.97
CA VAL A 70 -2.08 4.71 -7.10
C VAL A 70 -1.00 5.77 -6.89
N LEU A 71 0.25 5.36 -6.59
CA LEU A 71 1.36 6.30 -6.42
C LEU A 71 1.66 7.07 -7.71
N ARG A 72 1.59 6.40 -8.85
CA ARG A 72 1.73 7.02 -10.17
C ARG A 72 0.62 8.03 -10.44
N HIS A 73 -0.62 7.73 -10.06
CA HIS A 73 -1.71 8.70 -10.18
C HIS A 73 -1.44 9.98 -9.36
N VAL A 74 -0.91 9.84 -8.14
CA VAL A 74 -0.53 10.99 -7.30
C VAL A 74 0.53 11.85 -7.98
N SER A 75 1.63 11.25 -8.46
CA SER A 75 2.72 11.98 -9.09
C SER A 75 2.34 12.61 -10.44
N ASP A 76 1.57 11.90 -11.26
CA ASP A 76 1.36 12.25 -12.67
C ASP A 76 0.12 13.14 -12.87
N SER A 77 -0.73 13.28 -11.85
CA SER A 77 -1.97 14.07 -11.95
C SER A 77 -1.75 15.53 -12.29
N GLY A 78 -0.60 16.11 -11.93
CA GLY A 78 -0.33 17.55 -12.04
C GLY A 78 -1.26 18.42 -11.20
N ARG A 79 -2.03 17.86 -10.26
CA ARG A 79 -3.04 18.62 -9.50
C ARG A 79 -2.55 19.16 -8.16
N GLY A 80 -1.42 18.68 -7.63
CA GLY A 80 -0.92 19.08 -6.32
C GLY A 80 -1.70 18.49 -5.15
N VAL A 81 -2.14 19.31 -4.18
CA VAL A 81 -2.83 18.86 -2.96
C VAL A 81 -4.12 18.07 -3.26
N PRO A 82 -4.99 18.44 -4.23
CA PRO A 82 -6.13 17.62 -4.62
C PRO A 82 -5.80 16.15 -4.91
N ALA A 83 -4.65 15.85 -5.53
CA ALA A 83 -4.25 14.45 -5.79
C ALA A 83 -3.85 13.71 -4.50
N ILE A 84 -3.28 14.42 -3.54
CA ILE A 84 -2.97 13.90 -2.20
C ILE A 84 -4.26 13.61 -1.43
N ILE A 85 -5.27 14.50 -1.54
CA ILE A 85 -6.58 14.30 -0.92
C ILE A 85 -7.25 13.04 -1.50
N ASP A 86 -7.36 12.93 -2.82
CA ASP A 86 -7.98 11.76 -3.47
C ASP A 86 -7.27 10.46 -3.10
N PHE A 87 -5.95 10.50 -2.94
CA PHE A 87 -5.17 9.37 -2.46
C PHE A 87 -5.54 8.95 -1.03
N PHE A 88 -5.65 9.91 -0.09
CA PHE A 88 -6.07 9.60 1.26
C PHE A 88 -7.51 9.12 1.33
N ASP A 89 -8.42 9.73 0.56
CA ASP A 89 -9.82 9.32 0.51
C ASP A 89 -9.95 7.89 -0.03
N GLY A 90 -9.20 7.55 -1.09
CA GLY A 90 -9.13 6.20 -1.62
C GLY A 90 -8.55 5.19 -0.61
N LEU A 91 -7.51 5.57 0.14
CA LEU A 91 -6.96 4.73 1.22
C LEU A 91 -8.00 4.48 2.32
N ILE A 92 -8.69 5.52 2.78
CA ILE A 92 -9.70 5.39 3.84
C ILE A 92 -10.85 4.51 3.34
N GLN A 93 -11.38 4.78 2.14
CA GLN A 93 -12.48 4.01 1.56
C GLN A 93 -12.13 2.52 1.41
N LEU A 94 -10.98 2.20 0.79
CA LEU A 94 -10.57 0.82 0.54
C LEU A 94 -10.37 0.01 1.83
N ARG A 95 -10.11 0.68 2.95
CA ARG A 95 -9.80 0.02 4.23
C ARG A 95 -10.98 -0.03 5.18
N SER A 96 -11.91 0.91 5.05
CA SER A 96 -13.10 1.01 5.88
C SER A 96 -14.33 0.34 5.29
N ASP A 97 -14.37 0.12 3.97
CA ASP A 97 -15.54 -0.45 3.27
C ASP A 97 -15.13 -1.50 2.21
N GLY A 98 -16.05 -2.38 1.85
CA GLY A 98 -15.90 -3.41 0.82
C GLY A 98 -15.22 -4.71 1.27
N ALA A 99 -14.87 -5.54 0.29
CA ALA A 99 -14.38 -6.91 0.51
C ALA A 99 -13.05 -7.00 1.26
N PHE A 100 -12.24 -5.94 1.20
CA PHE A 100 -10.91 -5.85 1.85
C PHE A 100 -10.94 -5.05 3.15
N ALA A 101 -12.12 -4.62 3.59
CA ALA A 101 -12.29 -3.83 4.79
C ALA A 101 -11.66 -4.54 6.00
N GLY A 102 -10.87 -3.78 6.75
CA GLY A 102 -10.24 -4.24 7.97
C GLY A 102 -8.97 -5.08 7.85
N TRP A 103 -8.58 -5.50 6.64
CA TRP A 103 -7.33 -6.24 6.43
C TRP A 103 -6.10 -5.33 6.57
N GLY A 104 -6.31 -4.01 6.52
CA GLY A 104 -5.24 -3.02 6.51
C GLY A 104 -4.49 -3.04 5.17
N CYS A 105 -3.23 -2.64 5.16
CA CYS A 105 -2.36 -2.72 4.00
C CYS A 105 -1.31 -3.81 4.20
N MET A 106 -1.13 -4.70 3.22
CA MET A 106 -0.13 -5.76 3.29
C MET A 106 1.28 -5.21 3.56
N ILE A 107 1.64 -4.08 2.97
CA ILE A 107 2.95 -3.41 3.16
C ILE A 107 3.10 -2.89 4.60
N THR A 108 2.07 -2.22 5.14
CA THR A 108 2.10 -1.70 6.52
C THR A 108 2.11 -2.83 7.55
N ASN A 109 1.35 -3.89 7.30
CA ASN A 109 1.38 -5.11 8.11
C ASN A 109 2.78 -5.75 8.07
N ALA A 110 3.41 -5.81 6.89
CA ALA A 110 4.76 -6.35 6.74
C ALA A 110 5.83 -5.53 7.47
N HIS A 111 5.72 -4.20 7.51
CA HIS A 111 6.62 -3.37 8.32
C HIS A 111 6.54 -3.71 9.83
N ALA A 112 5.34 -4.00 10.32
CA ALA A 112 5.08 -4.34 11.72
C ALA A 112 5.27 -5.83 12.05
N GLY A 113 5.34 -6.68 11.03
CA GLY A 113 5.41 -8.13 11.14
C GLY A 113 6.84 -8.68 11.22
N VAL A 114 6.93 -9.97 11.58
CA VAL A 114 8.20 -10.70 11.71
C VAL A 114 8.92 -10.86 10.36
N GLU A 115 8.19 -10.83 9.26
CA GLU A 115 8.68 -10.88 7.89
C GLU A 115 9.64 -9.74 7.54
N ASN A 116 9.58 -8.59 8.23
CA ASN A 116 10.54 -7.49 8.04
C ASN A 116 11.99 -7.89 8.40
N GLY A 117 12.15 -8.97 9.17
CA GLY A 117 13.45 -9.59 9.44
C GLY A 117 14.12 -10.15 8.19
N ASP A 118 13.35 -10.54 7.17
CA ASP A 118 13.88 -11.06 5.91
C ASP A 118 14.46 -9.94 5.02
N PRO A 119 15.68 -10.09 4.47
CA PRO A 119 16.32 -9.06 3.67
C PRO A 119 15.57 -8.67 2.39
N GLU A 120 14.93 -9.63 1.71
CA GLU A 120 14.21 -9.36 0.46
C GLU A 120 12.89 -8.62 0.72
N VAL A 121 12.16 -9.03 1.76
CA VAL A 121 10.98 -8.30 2.23
C VAL A 121 11.37 -6.87 2.60
N ARG A 122 12.42 -6.68 3.41
CA ARG A 122 12.87 -5.34 3.81
C ARG A 122 13.29 -4.48 2.63
N ALA A 123 13.94 -5.06 1.62
CA ALA A 123 14.29 -4.35 0.40
C ALA A 123 13.03 -3.87 -0.37
N LEU A 124 12.02 -4.73 -0.51
CA LEU A 124 10.73 -4.36 -1.10
C LEU A 124 10.04 -3.22 -0.33
N LEU A 125 10.00 -3.31 0.99
CA LEU A 125 9.38 -2.29 1.85
C LEU A 125 10.11 -0.93 1.74
N ASN A 126 11.45 -0.95 1.76
CA ASN A 126 12.25 0.27 1.62
C ASN A 126 12.09 0.90 0.24
N GLN A 127 12.08 0.09 -0.83
CA GLN A 127 11.85 0.58 -2.19
C GLN A 127 10.45 1.20 -2.31
N HIS A 128 9.43 0.55 -1.77
CA HIS A 128 8.08 1.08 -1.75
C HIS A 128 7.99 2.40 -0.99
N HIS A 129 8.61 2.50 0.19
CA HIS A 129 8.66 3.74 0.96
C HIS A 129 9.29 4.90 0.16
N GLN A 130 10.38 4.63 -0.57
CA GLN A 130 11.03 5.63 -1.42
C GLN A 130 10.11 6.08 -2.57
N HIS A 131 9.38 5.17 -3.21
CA HIS A 131 8.40 5.52 -4.24
C HIS A 131 7.23 6.33 -3.70
N LEU A 132 6.69 5.97 -2.54
CA LEU A 132 5.65 6.74 -1.87
C LEU A 132 6.14 8.15 -1.54
N ARG A 133 7.38 8.29 -1.02
CA ARG A 133 8.01 9.59 -0.76
C ARG A 133 8.13 10.42 -2.02
N ALA A 134 8.63 9.83 -3.10
CA ALA A 134 8.77 10.52 -4.38
C ALA A 134 7.43 11.03 -4.92
N ALA A 135 6.38 10.21 -4.87
CA ALA A 135 5.05 10.58 -5.35
C ALA A 135 4.45 11.75 -4.56
N ILE A 136 4.45 11.67 -3.23
CA ILE A 136 3.93 12.73 -2.36
C ILE A 136 4.74 14.01 -2.50
N ARG A 137 6.08 13.91 -2.53
CA ARG A 137 6.96 15.07 -2.74
C ARG A 137 6.69 15.75 -4.07
N SER A 138 6.51 14.98 -5.15
CA SER A 138 6.21 15.50 -6.48
C SER A 138 4.89 16.29 -6.49
N ALA A 139 3.85 15.75 -5.87
CA ALA A 139 2.58 16.45 -5.72
C ALA A 139 2.72 17.74 -4.87
N LEU A 140 3.49 17.71 -3.77
CA LEU A 140 3.76 18.90 -2.96
C LEU A 140 4.57 19.97 -3.73
N THR A 141 5.51 19.57 -4.58
CA THR A 141 6.24 20.50 -5.46
C THR A 141 5.29 21.18 -6.44
N THR A 142 4.39 20.42 -7.06
CA THR A 142 3.35 20.96 -7.95
C THR A 142 2.44 21.93 -7.20
N ALA A 143 1.95 21.54 -6.03
CA ALA A 143 1.11 22.39 -5.18
C ALA A 143 1.75 23.73 -4.81
N ARG A 144 3.06 23.76 -4.54
CA ARG A 144 3.80 25.00 -4.29
C ARG A 144 3.91 25.87 -5.54
N ALA A 145 4.19 25.26 -6.69
CA ALA A 145 4.29 25.98 -7.97
C ALA A 145 2.94 26.63 -8.35
N ASP A 146 1.84 25.94 -8.07
CA ASP A 146 0.47 26.40 -8.35
C ASP A 146 -0.11 27.32 -7.26
N GLY A 147 0.67 27.68 -6.24
CA GLY A 147 0.24 28.57 -5.16
C GLY A 147 -0.77 27.98 -4.18
N GLN A 148 -0.97 26.66 -4.17
CA GLN A 148 -1.86 25.95 -3.25
C GLN A 148 -1.29 25.85 -1.82
N LEU A 149 0.03 25.99 -1.69
CA LEU A 149 0.77 25.93 -0.43
C LEU A 149 1.63 27.19 -0.25
N PRO A 150 1.89 27.64 0.98
CA PRO A 150 2.79 28.76 1.23
C PRO A 150 4.21 28.52 0.68
N SER A 151 4.86 29.56 0.19
CA SER A 151 6.21 29.45 -0.38
C SER A 151 7.27 28.98 0.63
N GLY A 152 7.08 29.28 1.92
CA GLY A 152 8.00 28.96 3.01
C GLY A 152 7.91 27.54 3.58
N ILE A 153 7.05 26.66 3.04
CA ILE A 153 6.91 25.31 3.60
C ILE A 153 8.18 24.48 3.39
N ASN A 154 8.53 23.68 4.40
CA ASN A 154 9.53 22.63 4.24
C ASN A 154 8.87 21.41 3.57
N ALA A 155 9.08 21.27 2.26
CA ALA A 155 8.48 20.20 1.47
C ALA A 155 8.90 18.79 1.93
N ASP A 156 10.12 18.64 2.44
CA ASP A 156 10.60 17.37 2.99
C ASP A 156 9.85 17.00 4.27
N ALA A 157 9.77 17.92 5.23
CA ALA A 157 9.03 17.70 6.47
C ALA A 157 7.52 17.47 6.22
N ALA A 158 6.93 18.21 5.27
CA ALA A 158 5.55 18.00 4.85
C ALA A 158 5.35 16.61 4.24
N THR A 159 6.30 16.15 3.42
CA THR A 159 6.27 14.79 2.85
C THR A 159 6.32 13.74 3.95
N ASP A 160 7.26 13.88 4.90
CA ASP A 160 7.41 12.96 6.04
C ASP A 160 6.14 12.88 6.90
N LEU A 161 5.51 14.03 7.18
CA LEU A 161 4.24 14.09 7.91
C LEU A 161 3.12 13.33 7.19
N LEU A 162 2.97 13.55 5.88
CA LEU A 162 1.91 12.89 5.11
C LEU A 162 2.17 11.39 4.99
N ILE A 163 3.41 10.94 4.82
CA ILE A 163 3.75 9.51 4.84
C ILE A 163 3.42 8.88 6.20
N ALA A 164 3.72 9.57 7.30
CA ALA A 164 3.35 9.10 8.63
C ALA A 164 1.83 8.90 8.74
N GLN A 165 1.04 9.81 8.15
CA GLN A 165 -0.41 9.68 8.09
C GLN A 165 -0.87 8.50 7.22
N VAL A 166 -0.18 8.20 6.10
CA VAL A 166 -0.45 7.01 5.27
C VAL A 166 -0.29 5.73 6.07
N TYR A 167 0.79 5.60 6.83
CA TYR A 167 1.01 4.43 7.68
C TYR A 167 -0.01 4.35 8.82
N ALA A 168 -0.34 5.49 9.45
CA ALA A 168 -1.35 5.55 10.50
C ALA A 168 -2.71 5.09 10.00
N ILE A 169 -3.16 5.56 8.82
CA ILE A 169 -4.43 5.15 8.21
C ILE A 169 -4.40 3.66 7.88
N ASN A 170 -3.37 3.18 7.19
CA ASN A 170 -3.28 1.77 6.80
C ASN A 170 -3.25 0.81 7.99
N LEU A 171 -2.72 1.25 9.14
CA LEU A 171 -2.69 0.46 10.37
C LEU A 171 -4.02 0.53 11.15
N ARG A 172 -4.61 1.73 11.23
CA ARG A 172 -5.80 2.01 12.05
C ARG A 172 -7.11 1.68 11.36
N SER A 173 -7.14 1.61 10.03
CA SER A 173 -8.34 1.31 9.26
C SER A 173 -8.67 -0.19 9.34
N ARG A 174 -9.24 -0.56 10.48
CA ARG A 174 -9.76 -1.87 10.89
C ARG A 174 -11.29 -1.90 10.74
N PRO A 175 -11.95 -3.07 10.86
CA PRO A 175 -13.40 -3.10 11.00
C PRO A 175 -13.81 -2.16 12.16
N ASP A 176 -14.86 -1.37 11.96
CA ASP A 176 -15.39 -0.38 12.92
C ASP A 176 -14.56 0.91 13.12
N SER A 177 -13.60 1.19 12.22
CA SER A 177 -12.90 2.48 12.24
C SER A 177 -13.83 3.65 11.98
N ASP A 178 -13.75 4.70 12.80
CA ASP A 178 -14.37 5.99 12.48
C ASP A 178 -13.64 6.62 11.28
N ALA A 179 -14.15 6.39 10.07
CA ALA A 179 -13.62 6.96 8.84
C ALA A 179 -13.57 8.49 8.91
N GLN A 180 -14.52 9.13 9.59
CA GLN A 180 -14.49 10.58 9.79
C GLN A 180 -13.30 11.00 10.68
N ALA A 181 -12.93 10.21 11.69
CA ALA A 181 -11.72 10.47 12.47
C ALA A 181 -10.45 10.40 11.63
N LEU A 182 -10.39 9.47 10.66
CA LEU A 182 -9.25 9.37 9.75
C LEU A 182 -9.19 10.59 8.81
N HIS A 183 -10.32 11.01 8.23
CA HIS A 183 -10.38 12.23 7.42
C HIS A 183 -10.00 13.48 8.23
N ARG A 184 -10.49 13.63 9.47
CA ARG A 184 -10.09 14.74 10.36
C ARG A 184 -8.58 14.78 10.60
N GLY A 185 -7.94 13.62 10.72
CA GLY A 185 -6.48 13.51 10.84
C GLY A 185 -5.75 14.00 9.59
N VAL A 186 -6.23 13.60 8.40
CA VAL A 186 -5.70 14.06 7.11
C VAL A 186 -5.89 15.56 6.95
N ASP A 187 -7.09 16.08 7.20
CA ASP A 187 -7.39 17.52 7.12
C ASP A 187 -6.48 18.32 8.07
N SER A 188 -6.23 17.82 9.28
CA SER A 188 -5.30 18.46 10.22
C SER A 188 -3.85 18.45 9.73
N ALA A 189 -3.39 17.33 9.14
CA ALA A 189 -2.06 17.24 8.56
C ALA A 189 -1.90 18.23 7.38
N LEU A 190 -2.90 18.31 6.49
CA LEU A 190 -2.92 19.27 5.38
C LEU A 190 -2.96 20.72 5.87
N ALA A 191 -3.76 21.03 6.89
CA ALA A 191 -3.79 22.36 7.50
C ALA A 191 -2.44 22.74 8.10
N SER A 192 -1.73 21.80 8.72
CA SER A 192 -0.42 22.05 9.33
C SER A 192 0.67 22.40 8.32
N ILE A 193 0.54 21.95 7.07
CA ILE A 193 1.43 22.32 5.97
C ILE A 193 0.93 23.56 5.21
N GLY A 194 -0.08 24.25 5.75
CA GLY A 194 -0.57 25.52 5.23
C GLY A 194 -1.60 25.42 4.11
N TYR A 195 -2.08 24.21 3.78
CA TYR A 195 -3.19 24.06 2.84
C TYR A 195 -4.49 24.56 3.48
N ARG A 196 -5.25 25.36 2.72
CA ARG A 196 -6.60 25.78 3.09
C ARG A 196 -7.52 25.35 1.96
N LYS A 197 -8.53 24.54 2.24
CA LYS A 197 -9.58 24.22 1.26
C LYS A 197 -10.18 25.56 0.80
N SER A 198 -10.12 25.84 -0.49
CA SER A 198 -10.87 26.92 -1.11
C SER A 198 -12.34 26.72 -0.76
N GLN A 199 -13.01 27.77 -0.28
CA GLN A 199 -14.47 27.75 -0.10
C GLN A 199 -15.17 27.55 -1.44
#